data_AF-A0A821G1W8-F1
#
_entry.id   AF-A0A821G1W8-F1
#
_cell.length_a   1.000
_cell.length_b   1.000
_cell.length_c   1.000
_cell.angle_alpha   90.00
_cell.angle_beta   90.00
_cell.angle_gamma   90.00
#
_symmetry.space_group_name_H-M   'P 1'
#
loop_
_entity.id
_entity.type
_entity.pdbx_description
1 polymer ?
#
loop_
_entity_poly.entity_id
_entity_poly.type
_entity_poly.pdbx_seq_one_letter_code
_entity_poly.pdbx_strand_id
1 'polypeptide(L)'
;QYRMNIPLFFPSLDLLTEWHYTYRVVNERTWDGISGDVKNASKISGVLGSDIPDPNNEFDRNAIRYWLKFSDFYQWPHIIYFNSTDELVIKLKTTNLAQVSSNMKVYNANVRKHLFEQWRQILQRTNSL
;
A
#
# COMPACT_ATOMS: atom_id res chain seq x y z
N GLN A 1 -2.32 0.22 -12.35
CA GLN A 1 -2.17 -1.21 -12.70
C GLN A 1 -3.33 -2.06 -12.17
N TYR A 2 -3.68 -2.01 -10.88
CA TYR A 2 -4.77 -2.80 -10.28
C TYR A 2 -6.13 -2.68 -11.00
N ARG A 3 -6.55 -1.47 -11.35
CA ARG A 3 -7.82 -1.22 -12.06
C ARG A 3 -7.86 -1.76 -13.49
N MET A 4 -6.72 -2.16 -14.04
CA MET A 4 -6.62 -2.83 -15.34
C MET A 4 -6.74 -4.35 -15.22
N ASN A 5 -7.00 -4.89 -14.02
CA ASN A 5 -7.10 -6.33 -13.73
C ASN A 5 -5.80 -7.10 -14.03
N ILE A 6 -4.65 -6.44 -13.93
CA ILE A 6 -3.34 -7.07 -14.03
C ILE A 6 -2.99 -7.64 -12.65
N PRO A 7 -2.80 -8.96 -12.49
CA PRO A 7 -2.36 -9.55 -11.23
C PRO A 7 -1.04 -8.93 -10.76
N LEU A 8 -0.94 -8.67 -9.46
CA LEU A 8 0.21 -7.99 -8.85
C LEU A 8 0.83 -8.86 -7.77
N PHE A 9 2.15 -8.91 -7.77
CA PHE A 9 2.96 -9.57 -6.75
C PHE A 9 3.68 -8.51 -5.94
N PHE A 10 3.57 -8.60 -4.62
CA PHE A 10 4.27 -7.69 -3.71
C PHE A 10 4.87 -8.47 -2.54
N PRO A 11 6.01 -8.02 -1.98
CA PRO A 11 6.50 -8.58 -0.73
C PRO A 11 5.45 -8.43 0.38
N SER A 12 5.40 -9.38 1.30
CA SER A 12 4.62 -9.21 2.53
C SER A 12 5.05 -7.93 3.27
N LEU A 13 4.16 -7.38 4.09
CA LEU A 13 4.46 -6.16 4.86
C LEU A 13 5.74 -6.32 5.69
N ASP A 14 5.92 -7.50 6.29
CA ASP A 14 7.11 -7.80 7.08
C ASP A 14 8.36 -7.86 6.19
N LEU A 15 8.31 -8.57 5.05
CA LEU A 15 9.45 -8.63 4.13
C LEU A 15 9.83 -7.26 3.58
N LEU A 16 8.85 -6.44 3.18
CA LEU A 16 9.12 -5.09 2.68
C LEU A 16 9.69 -4.18 3.77
N THR A 17 9.21 -4.34 5.01
CA THR A 17 9.76 -3.62 6.16
C THR A 17 11.24 -3.96 6.35
N GLU A 18 11.59 -5.24 6.30
CA GLU A 18 12.99 -5.69 6.42
C GLU A 18 13.87 -5.15 5.30
N TRP A 19 13.41 -5.27 4.05
CA TRP A 19 14.14 -4.77 2.90
C TRP A 19 14.29 -3.26 2.93
N HIS A 20 13.26 -2.52 3.33
CA HIS A 20 13.33 -1.08 3.43
C HIS A 20 14.24 -0.63 4.57
N TYR A 21 14.15 -1.26 5.75
CA TYR A 21 15.03 -0.98 6.87
C TYR A 21 16.51 -1.21 6.53
N THR A 22 16.80 -2.27 5.76
CA THR A 22 18.18 -2.67 5.43
C THR A 22 18.74 -1.92 4.22
N TYR A 23 17.94 -1.76 3.17
CA TYR A 23 18.40 -1.31 1.85
C TYR A 23 17.66 -0.09 1.30
N ARG A 24 16.71 0.49 2.04
CA ARG A 24 15.96 1.69 1.64
C ARG A 24 15.20 1.56 0.32
N VAL A 25 14.64 0.38 0.04
CA VAL A 25 13.96 0.05 -1.24
C VAL A 25 12.67 0.83 -1.55
N VAL A 26 12.23 1.74 -0.67
CA VAL A 26 11.02 2.57 -0.83
C VAL A 26 11.36 4.00 -0.40
N ASN A 27 12.31 4.63 -1.07
CA ASN A 27 12.85 5.93 -0.68
C ASN A 27 11.80 7.06 -0.78
N GLU A 28 10.73 6.87 -1.55
CA GLU A 28 9.61 7.82 -1.63
C GLU A 28 8.69 7.80 -0.41
N ARG A 29 8.94 6.92 0.57
CA ARG A 29 8.19 6.88 1.84
C ARG A 29 8.30 8.20 2.61
N THR A 30 9.45 8.87 2.52
CA THR A 30 9.71 10.16 3.17
C THR A 30 10.30 11.15 2.16
N TRP A 31 10.02 12.43 2.34
CA TRP A 31 10.55 13.47 1.45
C TRP A 31 12.09 13.51 1.48
N ASP A 32 12.67 13.45 2.68
CA ASP A 32 14.12 13.45 2.86
C ASP A 32 14.77 12.17 2.29
N GLY A 33 14.05 11.04 2.32
CA GLY A 33 14.48 9.77 1.72
C GLY A 33 14.76 9.86 0.23
N ILE A 34 13.99 10.66 -0.53
CA ILE A 34 14.20 10.88 -1.96
C ILE A 34 15.56 11.53 -2.22
N SER A 35 15.97 12.46 -1.35
CA SER A 35 17.28 13.13 -1.43
C SER A 35 18.44 12.30 -0.85
N GLY A 36 18.16 11.14 -0.26
CA GLY A 36 19.14 10.30 0.44
C GLY A 36 19.49 10.77 1.86
N ASP A 37 18.92 11.88 2.33
CA ASP A 37 19.18 12.45 3.66
C ASP A 37 18.20 11.94 4.72
N VAL A 38 18.13 10.62 4.88
CA VAL A 38 17.18 9.95 5.78
C VAL A 38 17.29 10.44 7.23
N LYS A 39 16.14 10.65 7.88
CA LYS A 39 16.03 11.17 9.25
C LYS A 39 15.50 10.14 10.22
N ASN A 40 15.76 10.34 11.51
CA ASN A 40 15.22 9.52 12.60
C ASN A 40 14.01 10.14 13.30
N ALA A 41 13.61 11.35 12.90
CA ALA A 41 12.44 12.04 13.44
C ALA A 41 12.01 13.18 12.51
N SER A 42 10.75 13.55 12.63
CA SER A 42 10.16 14.78 12.13
C SER A 42 10.73 16.00 12.84
N LYS A 43 10.80 17.14 12.13
CA LYS A 43 11.22 18.42 12.71
C LYS A 43 10.19 19.01 13.68
N ILE A 44 8.96 18.51 13.64
CA ILE A 44 7.84 18.90 14.48
C ILE A 44 7.31 17.69 15.22
N SER A 45 6.90 17.88 16.48
CA SER A 45 6.28 16.82 17.26
C SER A 45 4.90 16.46 16.72
N GLY A 46 4.55 15.17 16.78
CA GLY A 46 3.23 14.69 16.42
C GLY A 46 2.13 15.23 17.36
N VAL A 47 0.93 15.44 16.81
CA VAL A 47 -0.25 15.94 17.55
C VAL A 47 -1.18 14.82 18.02
N LEU A 48 -1.03 13.61 17.48
CA LEU A 48 -1.93 12.47 17.69
C LEU A 48 -1.30 11.43 18.63
N GLY A 49 -1.13 11.77 19.91
CA GLY A 49 -0.68 10.84 20.97
C GLY A 49 0.71 10.21 20.76
N SER A 50 1.23 9.52 21.77
CA SER A 50 2.52 8.82 21.70
C SER A 50 2.46 7.47 20.97
N ASP A 51 1.25 6.98 20.69
CA ASP A 51 1.03 5.62 20.17
C ASP A 51 1.17 5.52 18.64
N ILE A 52 1.21 6.66 17.96
CA ILE A 52 1.44 6.72 16.52
C ILE A 52 2.92 7.02 16.28
N PRO A 53 3.68 6.09 15.65
CA PRO A 53 5.10 6.31 15.42
C PRO A 53 5.33 7.42 14.39
N ASP A 54 6.44 8.12 14.53
CA ASP A 54 6.81 9.23 13.66
C ASP A 54 6.94 8.78 12.19
N PRO A 55 6.18 9.38 11.25
CA PRO A 55 6.25 9.00 9.83
C PRO A 55 7.60 9.22 9.19
N ASN A 56 8.41 10.15 9.69
CA ASN A 56 9.73 10.45 9.13
C ASN A 56 10.87 9.70 9.82
N ASN A 57 10.57 8.80 10.77
CA ASN A 57 11.59 7.98 11.39
C ASN A 57 11.96 6.79 10.48
N GLU A 58 13.10 6.89 9.81
CA GLU A 58 13.68 5.84 8.97
C GLU A 58 14.49 4.81 9.76
N PHE A 59 14.72 5.01 11.05
CA PHE A 59 15.57 4.15 11.87
C PHE A 59 14.77 3.28 12.86
N ASP A 60 13.46 3.48 12.92
CA ASP A 60 12.54 2.63 13.67
C ASP A 60 11.75 1.71 12.74
N ARG A 61 11.95 0.40 12.94
CA ARG A 61 11.26 -0.66 12.21
C ARG A 61 9.75 -0.61 12.42
N ASN A 62 9.29 -0.27 13.62
CA ASN A 62 7.86 -0.16 13.93
C ASN A 62 7.24 1.02 13.17
N ALA A 63 7.93 2.16 13.13
CA ALA A 63 7.52 3.30 12.31
C ALA A 63 7.39 2.92 10.83
N ILE A 64 8.45 2.34 10.24
CA ILE A 64 8.44 1.90 8.83
C ILE A 64 7.26 0.97 8.57
N ARG A 65 7.10 -0.08 9.36
CA ARG A 65 6.03 -1.07 9.20
C ARG A 65 4.64 -0.44 9.34
N TYR A 66 4.48 0.44 10.34
CA TYR A 66 3.22 1.11 10.62
C TYR A 66 2.75 1.94 9.43
N TRP A 67 3.66 2.68 8.79
CA TRP A 67 3.30 3.55 7.67
C TRP A 67 3.21 2.79 6.35
N LEU A 68 4.06 1.80 6.10
CA LEU A 68 4.00 0.96 4.90
C LEU A 68 2.66 0.24 4.76
N LYS A 69 2.01 -0.18 5.87
CA LYS A 69 0.72 -0.89 5.82
C LYS A 69 -0.38 -0.12 5.08
N PHE A 70 -0.26 1.21 4.98
CA PHE A 70 -1.23 2.07 4.31
C PHE A 70 -0.99 2.19 2.80
N SER A 71 0.08 1.60 2.26
CA SER A 71 0.27 1.54 0.81
C SER A 71 -0.86 0.76 0.14
N ASP A 72 -1.23 1.21 -1.06
CA ASP A 72 -2.34 0.66 -1.86
C ASP A 72 -2.32 -0.87 -1.97
N PHE A 73 -1.16 -1.46 -2.23
CA PHE A 73 -0.99 -2.90 -2.40
C PHE A 73 -1.13 -3.70 -1.11
N TYR A 74 -1.29 -3.08 0.06
CA TYR A 74 -1.70 -3.73 1.32
C TYR A 74 -3.18 -3.52 1.66
N GLN A 75 -3.86 -2.63 0.94
CA GLN A 75 -5.28 -2.30 1.13
C GLN A 75 -6.17 -2.96 0.07
N TRP A 76 -5.62 -3.24 -1.12
CA TRP A 76 -6.37 -3.82 -2.23
C TRP A 76 -6.52 -5.35 -2.12
N PRO A 77 -7.69 -5.91 -2.50
CA PRO A 77 -7.89 -7.36 -2.50
C PRO A 77 -7.19 -8.02 -3.69
N HIS A 78 -6.94 -9.32 -3.60
CA HIS A 78 -6.35 -10.14 -4.68
C HIS A 78 -4.89 -9.81 -5.03
N ILE A 79 -4.19 -9.09 -4.16
CA ILE A 79 -2.73 -8.98 -4.23
C ILE A 79 -2.10 -10.30 -3.81
N ILE A 80 -1.06 -10.72 -4.54
CA ILE A 80 -0.34 -11.96 -4.26
C ILE A 80 0.91 -11.61 -3.47
N TYR A 81 0.91 -11.90 -2.17
CA TYR A 81 2.07 -11.65 -1.33
C TYR A 81 3.07 -12.81 -1.36
N PHE A 82 4.35 -12.49 -1.19
CA PHE A 82 5.44 -13.45 -0.98
C PHE A 82 6.34 -13.00 0.19
N ASN A 83 6.93 -13.96 0.89
CA ASN A 83 7.82 -13.74 2.05
C ASN A 83 9.29 -14.03 1.74
N SER A 84 9.60 -14.51 0.53
CA SER A 84 10.96 -14.65 0.03
C SER A 84 11.01 -14.61 -1.50
N THR A 85 12.21 -14.44 -2.05
CA THR A 85 12.44 -14.53 -3.50
C THR A 85 12.09 -15.91 -4.07
N ASP A 86 12.36 -16.98 -3.31
CA ASP A 86 12.02 -18.34 -3.73
C ASP A 86 10.50 -18.55 -3.76
N GLU A 87 9.79 -18.03 -2.75
CA GLU A 87 8.33 -18.07 -2.73
C GLU A 87 7.74 -17.27 -3.90
N LEU A 88 8.32 -16.12 -4.25
CA LEU A 88 7.94 -15.36 -5.44
C LEU A 88 8.08 -16.20 -6.71
N VAL A 89 9.23 -16.85 -6.93
CA VAL A 89 9.46 -17.70 -8.11
C VAL A 89 8.44 -18.84 -8.18
N ILE A 90 8.13 -19.47 -7.04
CA ILE A 90 7.11 -20.51 -6.96
C ILE A 90 5.75 -19.93 -7.36
N LYS A 91 5.32 -18.82 -6.75
CA LYS A 91 4.00 -18.23 -7.02
C LYS A 91 3.86 -17.71 -8.45
N LEU A 92 4.93 -17.21 -9.07
CA LEU A 92 4.93 -16.83 -10.48
C LEU A 92 4.59 -18.01 -11.41
N LYS A 93 5.02 -19.22 -11.04
CA LYS A 93 4.79 -20.44 -11.81
C LYS A 93 3.46 -21.12 -11.50
N THR A 94 2.97 -21.01 -10.26
CA THR A 94 1.83 -21.80 -9.77
C THR A 94 0.53 -21.02 -9.65
N THR A 95 0.58 -19.69 -9.58
CA THR A 95 -0.63 -18.88 -9.41
C THR A 95 -1.47 -18.88 -10.69
N ASN A 96 -2.76 -19.19 -10.56
CA ASN A 96 -3.70 -19.02 -11.67
C ASN A 96 -4.01 -17.53 -11.89
N LEU A 97 -3.18 -16.88 -12.72
CA LEU A 97 -3.27 -15.45 -13.02
C LEU A 97 -4.58 -15.05 -13.70
N ALA A 98 -5.16 -15.94 -14.51
CA ALA A 98 -6.45 -15.70 -15.16
C ALA A 98 -7.59 -15.61 -14.13
N GLN A 99 -7.58 -16.49 -13.12
CA GLN A 99 -8.56 -16.44 -12.04
C GLN A 99 -8.38 -15.19 -11.17
N VAL A 100 -7.14 -14.82 -10.83
CA VAL A 100 -6.86 -13.59 -10.07
C VAL A 100 -7.36 -12.37 -10.83
N SER A 101 -7.06 -12.27 -12.13
CA SER A 101 -7.54 -11.18 -12.99
C SER A 101 -9.07 -11.12 -13.05
N SER A 102 -9.73 -12.28 -13.18
CA SER A 102 -11.20 -12.38 -13.15
C SER A 102 -11.79 -11.85 -11.83
N ASN A 103 -11.20 -12.24 -10.70
CA ASN A 103 -11.63 -11.77 -9.38
C ASN A 103 -11.43 -10.26 -9.22
N MET A 104 -10.28 -9.72 -9.67
CA MET A 104 -10.03 -8.27 -9.70
C MET A 104 -11.07 -7.54 -10.54
N LYS A 105 -11.47 -8.09 -11.69
CA LYS A 105 -12.51 -7.51 -12.55
C LYS A 105 -13.85 -7.42 -11.84
N VAL A 106 -14.27 -8.49 -11.16
CA VAL A 106 -15.52 -8.51 -10.38
C VAL A 106 -15.47 -7.45 -9.27
N TYR A 107 -14.39 -7.42 -8.49
CA TYR A 107 -14.22 -6.42 -7.42
C TYR A 107 -14.24 -4.99 -7.98
N ASN A 108 -13.51 -4.72 -9.06
CA ASN A 108 -13.44 -3.41 -9.70
C ASN A 108 -14.81 -2.93 -10.22
N ALA A 109 -15.62 -3.84 -10.77
CA ALA A 109 -16.99 -3.52 -11.21
C ALA A 109 -17.87 -3.08 -10.03
N ASN A 110 -17.77 -3.77 -8.89
CA ASN A 110 -18.51 -3.43 -7.67
C ASN A 110 -18.07 -2.10 -7.08
N VAL A 111 -16.75 -1.85 -6.98
CA VAL A 111 -16.21 -0.57 -6.51
C VAL A 111 -16.68 0.57 -7.40
N ARG A 112 -16.64 0.40 -8.73
CA ARG A 112 -17.14 1.41 -9.67
C ARG A 112 -18.61 1.73 -9.38
N LYS A 113 -19.48 0.72 -9.29
CA LYS A 113 -20.91 0.92 -8.99
C LYS A 113 -21.10 1.69 -7.69
N HIS A 114 -20.37 1.32 -6.63
CA HIS A 114 -20.46 1.98 -5.33
C HIS A 114 -20.01 3.45 -5.38
N LEU A 115 -18.88 3.74 -6.02
CA LEU A 115 -18.38 5.11 -6.15
C LEU A 115 -19.35 6.00 -6.92
N PHE A 116 -19.93 5.50 -8.02
CA PHE A 116 -20.94 6.24 -8.78
C PHE A 116 -22.16 6.59 -7.92
N GLU A 117 -22.61 5.66 -7.07
CA GLU A 117 -23.72 5.89 -6.15
C GLU A 117 -23.38 6.97 -5.10
N GLN A 118 -22.20 6.88 -4.49
CA GLN A 118 -21.74 7.88 -3.51
C GLN A 118 -21.66 9.27 -4.14
N TRP A 119 -21.07 9.39 -5.33
CA TRP A 119 -20.99 10.66 -6.05
C TRP A 119 -22.37 11.22 -6.40
N ARG A 120 -23.30 10.37 -6.84
CA ARG A 120 -24.68 10.78 -7.11
C ARG A 120 -25.32 11.40 -5.86
N GLN A 121 -25.16 10.78 -4.69
CA GLN A 121 -25.70 11.28 -3.44
C GLN A 121 -25.08 12.62 -3.01
N ILE A 122 -23.76 12.77 -3.16
CA ILE A 122 -23.05 14.01 -2.83
C ILE A 122 -23.51 15.16 -3.75
N LEU A 123 -23.61 14.91 -5.05
CA LEU A 123 -24.02 15.90 -6.04
C LEU A 123 -25.50 16.30 -5.87
N GLN A 124 -26.38 15.36 -5.52
CA GLN A 124 -27.79 15.68 -5.24
C GLN A 124 -27.94 16.57 -3.99
N ARG A 125 -27.16 16.32 -2.93
CA ARG A 125 -27.17 17.15 -1.72
C ARG A 125 -26.67 18.57 -1.98
N THR A 126 -25.68 18.73 -2.86
CA THR A 126 -25.08 20.04 -3.16
C THR A 126 -25.91 20.86 -4.15
N ASN A 127 -26.65 20.23 -5.08
CA ASN A 127 -27.55 20.92 -6.01
C ASN A 127 -28.95 21.23 -5.43
N SER A 128 -29.24 20.81 -4.20
CA SER A 128 -30.51 21.08 -3.51
C SER A 128 -30.41 22.24 -2.50
N LEU A 129 -29.32 23.01 -2.59
CA LEU A 129 -29.06 24.29 -1.92
C LEU A 129 -29.04 25.41 -2.97
#